data_AF-A0A7S0QJ85-F1
#
_entry.id   AF-A0A7S0QJ85-F1
#
_cell.length_a   1.000
_cell.length_b   1.000
_cell.length_c   1.000
_cell.angle_alpha   90.00
_cell.angle_beta   90.00
_cell.angle_gamma   90.00
#
_symmetry.space_group_name_H-M   'P 1'
#
loop_
_entity.id
_entity.type
_entity.pdbx_description
1 polymer ?
#
loop_
_entity_poly.entity_id
_entity_poly.type
_entity_poly.pdbx_seq_one_letter_code
_entity_poly.pdbx_strand_id
1 'polypeptide(L)'
;VNSSTAAVESSTALRCTFPTWRYRKVENPSIRVYILNGEEISRASSATEQANPELEISIVESYASVWPREASAKGGSLVTVSGFGFDPDSRYAATFVGVEISKYYLEDVGVVSDGSLTIAIPPWNCVDTVLISLYQTLSKFPMAYREIGLVPGYEAPSVRLYPEAVALSSTFLDRLGGSTFTVTGYGFSTEGVEYFGVFASESPLGKSTSTKKAVAISCNQIILTSPAWDNVTSAFAFISTAVNLTI
;
A
#
# COMPACT_ATOMS: atom_id res chain seq x y z
N VAL A 1 -0.70 -8.87 -32.26
CA VAL A 1 -0.52 -10.34 -32.19
C VAL A 1 0.71 -10.59 -31.35
N ASN A 2 0.55 -11.25 -30.20
CA ASN A 2 1.70 -11.67 -29.40
C ASN A 2 2.02 -13.12 -29.77
N SER A 3 3.25 -13.38 -30.22
CA SER A 3 3.73 -14.72 -30.56
C SER A 3 4.94 -15.07 -29.69
N SER A 4 5.18 -16.37 -29.52
CA SER A 4 6.35 -16.90 -28.82
C SER A 4 6.81 -18.17 -29.53
N THR A 5 8.09 -18.50 -29.39
CA THR A 5 8.63 -19.75 -29.91
C THR A 5 8.30 -20.91 -28.97
N ALA A 6 7.97 -22.06 -29.54
CA ALA A 6 7.76 -23.30 -28.80
C ALA A 6 8.96 -24.23 -29.03
N ALA A 7 9.45 -24.86 -27.97
CA ALA A 7 10.41 -25.94 -28.02
C ALA A 7 9.69 -27.28 -28.00
N VAL A 8 10.15 -28.24 -28.80
CA VAL A 8 9.65 -29.62 -28.74
C VAL A 8 10.19 -30.26 -27.47
N GLU A 9 9.30 -30.75 -26.61
CA GLU A 9 9.65 -31.47 -25.39
C GLU A 9 9.58 -33.00 -25.61
N SER A 10 8.59 -33.45 -26.39
CA SER A 10 8.45 -34.84 -26.82
C SER A 10 7.68 -34.92 -28.14
N SER A 11 7.42 -36.13 -28.65
CA SER A 11 6.55 -36.34 -29.81
C SER A 11 5.09 -35.92 -29.58
N THR A 12 4.69 -35.64 -28.34
CA THR A 12 3.32 -35.26 -27.95
C THR A 12 3.25 -33.97 -27.14
N ALA A 13 4.38 -33.30 -26.90
CA ALA A 13 4.46 -32.13 -26.04
C ALA A 13 5.29 -31.02 -26.67
N LEU A 14 4.70 -29.81 -26.66
CA LEU A 14 5.37 -28.55 -26.96
C LEU A 14 5.44 -27.72 -25.69
N ARG A 15 6.62 -27.17 -25.40
CA ARG A 15 6.84 -26.22 -24.32
C ARG A 15 7.02 -24.82 -24.91
N CYS A 16 6.16 -23.89 -24.54
CA CYS A 16 6.30 -22.49 -24.94
C CYS A 16 6.27 -21.59 -23.70
N THR A 17 6.87 -20.40 -23.84
CA THR A 17 6.70 -19.33 -22.84
C THR A 17 5.56 -18.44 -23.30
N PHE A 18 4.62 -18.17 -22.41
CA PHE A 18 3.54 -17.25 -22.70
C PHE A 18 4.11 -15.82 -22.75
N PRO A 19 3.90 -15.04 -23.84
CA PRO A 19 4.40 -13.69 -23.93
C PRO A 19 3.70 -12.79 -22.90
N THR A 20 4.31 -11.66 -22.54
CA THR A 20 3.66 -10.68 -21.67
C THR A 20 2.35 -10.20 -22.30
N TRP A 21 1.25 -10.36 -21.58
CA TRP A 21 -0.07 -9.86 -21.98
C TRP A 21 -0.30 -8.48 -21.40
N ARG A 22 -0.54 -7.48 -22.27
CA ARG A 22 -0.76 -6.08 -21.89
C ARG A 22 -2.18 -5.59 -22.16
N TYR A 23 -3.10 -6.52 -22.42
CA TYR A 23 -4.50 -6.20 -22.71
C TYR A 23 -5.35 -6.65 -21.53
N ARG A 24 -6.60 -6.19 -21.47
CA ARG A 24 -7.59 -6.64 -20.48
C ARG A 24 -7.69 -8.17 -20.40
N LYS A 25 -8.24 -8.66 -19.29
CA LYS A 25 -8.63 -10.07 -19.12
C LYS A 25 -9.37 -10.58 -20.36
N VAL A 26 -9.02 -11.79 -20.80
CA VAL A 26 -9.71 -12.48 -21.91
C VAL A 26 -10.04 -13.90 -21.49
N GLU A 27 -11.32 -14.24 -21.62
CA GLU A 27 -11.83 -15.59 -21.52
C GLU A 27 -11.78 -16.25 -22.90
N ASN A 28 -11.24 -17.47 -22.98
CA ASN A 28 -11.15 -18.25 -24.21
C ASN A 28 -10.41 -17.54 -25.38
N PRO A 29 -9.14 -17.10 -25.18
CA PRO A 29 -8.38 -16.51 -26.26
C PRO A 29 -8.12 -17.54 -27.36
N SER A 30 -8.19 -17.10 -28.62
CA SER A 30 -7.79 -17.93 -29.77
C SER A 30 -6.28 -18.17 -29.73
N ILE A 31 -5.86 -19.38 -29.38
CA ILE A 31 -4.46 -19.82 -29.48
C ILE A 31 -4.30 -20.62 -30.77
N ARG A 32 -3.31 -20.22 -31.56
CA ARG A 32 -2.96 -20.88 -32.82
C ARG A 32 -1.50 -21.29 -32.76
N VAL A 33 -1.20 -22.50 -33.22
CA VAL A 33 0.15 -23.05 -33.27
C VAL A 33 0.52 -23.23 -34.74
N TYR A 34 1.69 -22.73 -35.13
CA TYR A 34 2.20 -22.86 -36.49
C TYR A 34 3.50 -23.66 -36.45
N ILE A 35 3.70 -24.54 -37.43
CA ILE A 35 5.02 -25.13 -37.69
C ILE A 35 5.91 -24.13 -38.43
N LEU A 36 7.22 -24.37 -38.45
CA LEU A 36 8.23 -23.46 -39.04
C LEU A 36 7.94 -23.07 -40.52
N ASN A 37 7.21 -23.90 -41.24
CA ASN A 37 6.83 -23.66 -42.63
C ASN A 37 5.58 -22.75 -42.78
N GLY A 38 5.04 -22.23 -41.67
CA GLY A 38 3.87 -21.35 -41.63
C GLY A 38 2.52 -22.07 -41.67
N GLU A 39 2.50 -23.41 -41.70
CA GLU A 39 1.27 -24.19 -41.66
C GLU A 39 0.70 -24.22 -40.23
N GLU A 40 -0.59 -23.91 -40.10
CA GLU A 40 -1.31 -23.93 -38.82
C GLU A 40 -1.62 -25.38 -38.43
N ILE A 41 -1.21 -25.79 -37.22
CA ILE A 41 -1.60 -27.07 -36.64
C ILE A 41 -3.08 -26.97 -36.28
N SER A 42 -3.91 -27.61 -37.09
CA SER A 42 -5.36 -27.65 -36.86
C SER A 42 -5.66 -28.38 -35.55
N ARG A 43 -6.52 -27.79 -34.73
CA ARG A 43 -7.06 -28.45 -33.54
C ARG A 43 -7.83 -29.69 -34.01
N ALA A 44 -7.48 -30.86 -33.46
CA ALA A 44 -8.28 -32.06 -33.69
C ALA A 44 -9.69 -31.82 -33.15
N SER A 45 -10.67 -31.70 -34.05
CA SER A 45 -12.08 -31.74 -33.67
C SER A 45 -12.38 -33.15 -33.19
N SER A 46 -12.64 -33.36 -31.90
CA SER A 46 -13.10 -34.67 -31.47
C SER A 46 -14.45 -34.94 -32.14
N ALA A 47 -14.50 -35.93 -33.02
CA ALA A 47 -15.72 -36.37 -33.71
C ALA A 47 -16.73 -37.05 -32.76
N THR A 48 -16.38 -37.17 -31.48
CA THR A 48 -17.28 -37.60 -30.40
C THR A 48 -17.70 -36.39 -29.59
N GLU A 49 -19.02 -36.16 -29.51
CA GLU A 49 -19.75 -35.12 -28.73
C GLU A 49 -19.48 -35.13 -27.21
N GLN A 50 -18.55 -35.96 -26.74
CA GLN A 50 -18.03 -35.87 -25.38
C GLN A 50 -16.97 -34.77 -25.40
N ALA A 51 -17.45 -33.53 -25.37
CA ALA A 51 -16.69 -32.29 -25.30
C ALA A 51 -15.41 -32.50 -24.50
N ASN A 52 -14.25 -32.45 -25.16
CA ASN A 52 -12.98 -32.42 -24.46
C ASN A 52 -12.93 -31.07 -23.70
N PRO A 53 -13.16 -31.04 -22.38
CA PRO A 53 -13.41 -29.81 -21.64
C PRO A 53 -12.12 -29.02 -21.34
N GLU A 54 -10.97 -29.44 -21.84
CA GLU A 54 -9.67 -29.10 -21.23
C GLU A 54 -8.81 -28.07 -21.98
N LEU A 55 -9.36 -27.31 -22.92
CA LEU A 55 -8.62 -26.22 -23.59
C LEU A 55 -9.30 -24.85 -23.43
N GLU A 56 -9.92 -24.63 -22.27
CA GLU A 56 -10.29 -23.29 -21.83
C GLU A 56 -9.08 -22.65 -21.15
N ILE A 57 -8.45 -21.72 -21.87
CA ILE A 57 -7.40 -20.89 -21.31
C ILE A 57 -8.04 -19.54 -20.95
N SER A 58 -7.74 -19.04 -19.76
CA SER A 58 -8.12 -17.68 -19.37
C SER A 58 -6.85 -16.88 -19.09
N ILE A 59 -6.74 -15.71 -19.71
CA ILE A 59 -5.69 -14.76 -19.37
C ILE A 59 -6.28 -13.82 -18.35
N VAL A 60 -5.86 -13.98 -17.10
CA VAL A 60 -6.36 -13.23 -15.94
C VAL A 60 -5.47 -12.05 -15.59
N GLU A 61 -6.02 -11.13 -14.80
CA GLU A 61 -5.29 -9.98 -14.28
C GLU A 61 -4.23 -10.38 -13.25
N SER A 62 -3.19 -9.57 -13.18
CA SER A 62 -2.16 -9.68 -12.14
C SER A 62 -1.65 -8.31 -11.76
N TYR A 63 -1.04 -8.20 -10.59
CA TYR A 63 -0.46 -6.95 -10.11
C TYR A 63 0.96 -7.19 -9.60
N ALA A 64 1.77 -6.15 -9.67
CA ALA A 64 3.22 -6.27 -9.57
C ALA A 64 3.87 -5.33 -8.58
N SER A 65 3.33 -4.13 -8.39
CA SER A 65 3.93 -3.14 -7.50
C SER A 65 2.89 -2.19 -6.95
N VAL A 66 3.24 -1.56 -5.81
CA VAL A 66 2.46 -0.51 -5.17
C VAL A 66 3.37 0.69 -4.93
N TRP A 67 2.85 1.88 -5.20
CA TRP A 67 3.55 3.14 -4.98
C TRP A 67 2.58 4.27 -4.61
N PRO A 68 2.88 5.15 -3.65
CA PRO A 68 4.04 5.11 -2.77
C PRO A 68 4.02 3.88 -1.84
N ARG A 69 5.20 3.47 -1.36
CA ARG A 69 5.36 2.40 -0.36
C ARG A 69 5.20 2.91 1.07
N GLU A 70 4.91 4.20 1.24
CA GLU A 70 4.66 4.83 2.53
C GLU A 70 3.38 5.67 2.45
N ALA A 71 2.54 5.62 3.48
CA ALA A 71 1.28 6.35 3.56
C ALA A 71 0.93 6.72 5.00
N SER A 72 0.06 7.70 5.19
CA SER A 72 -0.38 8.07 6.55
C SER A 72 -1.31 7.00 7.13
N ALA A 73 -1.08 6.65 8.40
CA ALA A 73 -1.97 5.79 9.16
C ALA A 73 -3.38 6.38 9.34
N LYS A 74 -3.56 7.70 9.16
CA LYS A 74 -4.89 8.34 9.14
C LYS A 74 -5.78 7.84 7.99
N GLY A 75 -5.17 7.27 6.95
CA GLY A 75 -5.86 6.86 5.75
C GLY A 75 -6.18 8.02 4.81
N GLY A 76 -6.85 7.73 3.70
CA GLY A 76 -7.17 8.66 2.63
C GLY A 76 -6.05 8.90 1.62
N SER A 77 -4.79 8.57 1.96
CA SER A 77 -3.68 8.60 1.01
C SER A 77 -3.94 7.64 -0.16
N LEU A 78 -3.73 8.09 -1.39
CA LEU A 78 -3.88 7.27 -2.58
C LEU A 78 -2.58 6.52 -2.87
N VAL A 79 -2.69 5.22 -3.13
CA VAL A 79 -1.61 4.40 -3.68
C VAL A 79 -2.01 3.88 -5.05
N THR A 80 -1.04 3.86 -5.96
CA THR A 80 -1.17 3.29 -7.29
C THR A 80 -0.62 1.87 -7.26
N VAL A 81 -1.46 0.92 -7.65
CA VAL A 81 -1.05 -0.45 -7.92
C VAL A 81 -0.80 -0.59 -9.41
N SER A 82 0.41 -0.96 -9.78
CA SER A 82 0.74 -1.29 -11.18
C SER A 82 0.59 -2.79 -11.41
N GLY A 83 0.08 -3.14 -12.58
CA GLY A 83 -0.19 -4.52 -12.94
C GLY A 83 -0.44 -4.71 -14.43
N PHE A 84 -1.16 -5.78 -14.75
CA PHE A 84 -1.45 -6.19 -16.11
C PHE A 84 -2.88 -6.68 -16.22
N GLY A 85 -3.54 -6.23 -17.27
CA GLY A 85 -4.83 -6.74 -17.73
C GLY A 85 -6.04 -6.24 -16.96
N PHE A 86 -5.89 -5.17 -16.19
CA PHE A 86 -7.03 -4.51 -15.57
C PHE A 86 -8.03 -4.07 -16.65
N ASP A 87 -9.30 -4.17 -16.31
CA ASP A 87 -10.41 -3.81 -17.19
C ASP A 87 -11.16 -2.61 -16.59
N PRO A 88 -11.13 -1.42 -17.24
CA PRO A 88 -11.81 -0.22 -16.76
C PRO A 88 -13.32 -0.39 -16.57
N ASP A 89 -13.93 -1.36 -17.27
CA ASP A 89 -15.37 -1.67 -17.16
C ASP A 89 -15.67 -2.65 -16.01
N SER A 90 -14.63 -3.23 -15.39
CA SER A 90 -14.74 -4.16 -14.27
C SER A 90 -14.60 -3.46 -12.91
N ARG A 91 -15.16 -4.09 -11.87
CA ARG A 91 -15.02 -3.65 -10.48
C ARG A 91 -13.94 -4.45 -9.77
N TYR A 92 -13.12 -3.74 -9.00
CA TYR A 92 -12.07 -4.32 -8.18
C TYR A 92 -12.27 -3.99 -6.71
N ALA A 93 -11.79 -4.88 -5.85
CA ALA A 93 -11.77 -4.71 -4.41
C ALA A 93 -10.35 -4.92 -3.88
N ALA A 94 -10.02 -4.22 -2.80
CA ALA A 94 -8.77 -4.35 -2.09
C ALA A 94 -9.02 -4.84 -0.67
N THR A 95 -8.22 -5.81 -0.25
CA THR A 95 -8.11 -6.20 1.15
C THR A 95 -6.78 -5.76 1.68
N PHE A 96 -6.80 -5.17 2.86
CA PHE A 96 -5.61 -4.81 3.60
C PHE A 96 -5.52 -5.65 4.86
N VAL A 97 -4.34 -6.21 5.14
CA VAL A 97 -4.08 -7.00 6.34
C VAL A 97 -2.88 -6.40 7.07
N GLY A 98 -3.10 -5.94 8.30
CA GLY A 98 -2.03 -5.52 9.20
C GLY A 98 -1.43 -6.73 9.93
N VAL A 99 -0.23 -6.54 10.49
CA VAL A 99 0.50 -7.59 11.25
C VAL A 99 -0.30 -8.08 12.47
N GLU A 100 -1.13 -7.22 13.06
CA GLU A 100 -1.98 -7.53 14.23
C GLU A 100 -3.44 -7.90 13.86
N ILE A 101 -3.65 -8.56 12.71
CA ILE A 101 -4.94 -9.18 12.29
C ILE A 101 -6.05 -8.17 11.91
N SER A 102 -5.82 -6.86 12.08
CA SER A 102 -6.74 -5.85 11.57
C SER A 102 -6.87 -5.99 10.04
N LYS A 103 -8.10 -6.21 9.57
CA LYS A 103 -8.42 -6.43 8.16
C LYS A 103 -9.40 -5.37 7.68
N TYR A 104 -9.06 -4.68 6.61
CA TYR A 104 -9.98 -3.77 5.93
C TYR A 104 -10.32 -4.30 4.55
N TYR A 105 -11.55 -4.03 4.13
CA TYR A 105 -12.06 -4.36 2.82
C TYR A 105 -12.57 -3.08 2.16
N LEU A 106 -12.07 -2.79 0.97
CA LEU A 106 -12.53 -1.70 0.14
C LEU A 106 -13.14 -2.27 -1.13
N GLU A 107 -14.38 -1.89 -1.39
CA GLU A 107 -15.06 -2.14 -2.67
C GLU A 107 -14.79 -0.99 -3.63
N ASP A 108 -14.98 -1.27 -4.92
CA ASP A 108 -14.96 -0.29 -6.01
C ASP A 108 -13.68 0.57 -6.05
N VAL A 109 -12.52 -0.10 -6.05
CA VAL A 109 -11.23 0.52 -6.31
C VAL A 109 -11.21 1.16 -7.70
N GLY A 110 -10.69 2.39 -7.80
CA GLY A 110 -10.65 3.13 -9.05
C GLY A 110 -9.66 2.54 -10.05
N VAL A 111 -10.14 2.15 -11.23
CA VAL A 111 -9.28 1.75 -12.36
C VAL A 111 -8.84 3.00 -13.10
N VAL A 112 -7.52 3.17 -13.26
CA VAL A 112 -6.96 4.31 -14.01
C VAL A 112 -6.66 3.91 -15.45
N SER A 113 -6.13 2.70 -15.65
CA SER A 113 -5.84 2.13 -16.96
C SER A 113 -5.77 0.60 -16.90
N ASP A 114 -5.54 -0.05 -18.03
CA ASP A 114 -5.29 -1.49 -18.12
C ASP A 114 -4.03 -1.99 -17.40
N GLY A 115 -3.17 -1.06 -16.99
CA GLY A 115 -1.95 -1.33 -16.21
C GLY A 115 -1.91 -0.71 -14.83
N SER A 116 -2.94 0.05 -14.40
CA SER A 116 -2.94 0.67 -13.08
C SER A 116 -4.31 0.82 -12.40
N LEU A 117 -4.31 0.59 -11.08
CA LEU A 117 -5.42 0.87 -10.15
C LEU A 117 -4.98 1.93 -9.13
N THR A 118 -5.91 2.73 -8.64
CA THR A 118 -5.69 3.66 -7.52
C THR A 118 -6.59 3.29 -6.35
N ILE A 119 -5.98 3.11 -5.18
CA ILE A 119 -6.67 2.71 -3.95
C ILE A 119 -6.39 3.73 -2.85
N ALA A 120 -7.42 4.11 -2.09
CA ALA A 120 -7.23 4.89 -0.86
C ALA A 120 -6.85 3.95 0.29
N ILE A 121 -5.81 4.30 1.06
CA ILE A 121 -5.46 3.57 2.28
C ILE A 121 -6.55 3.82 3.33
N PRO A 122 -7.12 2.78 3.97
CA PRO A 122 -8.08 2.97 5.05
C PRO A 122 -7.39 3.53 6.31
N PRO A 123 -8.13 4.10 7.29
CA PRO A 123 -7.54 4.52 8.56
C PRO A 123 -7.07 3.31 9.38
N TRP A 124 -5.94 3.47 10.08
CA TRP A 124 -5.35 2.46 10.96
C TRP A 124 -4.99 3.06 12.31
N ASN A 125 -5.43 2.38 13.36
CA ASN A 125 -5.11 2.80 14.72
C ASN A 125 -3.66 2.46 15.07
N CYS A 126 -3.26 1.18 14.92
CA CYS A 126 -1.96 0.64 15.34
C CYS A 126 -1.28 -0.07 14.15
N VAL A 127 -0.34 0.54 13.41
CA VAL A 127 0.33 -0.20 12.34
C VAL A 127 1.68 0.42 11.96
N ASP A 128 2.63 -0.48 11.62
CA ASP A 128 3.82 -0.18 10.82
C ASP A 128 3.65 -0.58 9.34
N THR A 129 3.19 -1.81 9.00
CA THR A 129 3.05 -2.24 7.58
C THR A 129 1.73 -2.97 7.29
N VAL A 130 1.10 -2.67 6.16
CA VAL A 130 -0.10 -3.36 5.65
C VAL A 130 0.19 -4.12 4.35
N LEU A 131 -0.30 -5.35 4.25
CA LEU A 131 -0.26 -6.15 3.03
C LEU A 131 -1.49 -5.88 2.17
N ILE A 132 -1.32 -5.79 0.85
CA ILE A 132 -2.40 -5.51 -0.10
C ILE A 132 -2.69 -6.74 -0.95
N SER A 133 -3.94 -7.20 -0.87
CA SER A 133 -4.50 -8.24 -1.73
C SER A 133 -5.61 -7.66 -2.58
N LEU A 134 -5.60 -7.93 -3.89
CA LEU A 134 -6.59 -7.42 -4.81
C LEU A 134 -7.48 -8.52 -5.37
N TYR A 135 -8.73 -8.16 -5.64
CA TYR A 135 -9.76 -9.04 -6.14
C TYR A 135 -10.52 -8.31 -7.25
N GLN A 136 -10.94 -9.03 -8.27
CA GLN A 136 -12.06 -8.59 -9.10
C GLN A 136 -13.34 -8.90 -8.31
N THR A 137 -14.29 -7.97 -8.17
CA THR A 137 -15.41 -8.08 -7.20
C THR A 137 -16.28 -9.33 -7.40
N LEU A 138 -16.37 -9.84 -8.63
CA LEU A 138 -17.11 -11.06 -8.95
C LEU A 138 -16.25 -12.35 -8.84
N SER A 139 -14.94 -12.23 -8.64
CA SER A 139 -14.02 -13.35 -8.46
C SER A 139 -13.95 -13.76 -6.99
N LYS A 140 -14.00 -15.07 -6.75
CA LYS A 140 -13.76 -15.65 -5.41
C LYS A 140 -12.27 -15.75 -5.05
N PHE A 141 -11.37 -15.49 -6.02
CA PHE A 141 -9.94 -15.69 -5.85
C PHE A 141 -9.18 -14.36 -5.93
N PRO A 142 -8.15 -14.17 -5.10
CA PRO A 142 -7.27 -13.02 -5.21
C PRO A 142 -6.58 -13.04 -6.57
N MET A 143 -6.37 -11.86 -7.15
CA MET A 143 -5.54 -11.68 -8.33
C MET A 143 -4.13 -12.20 -8.03
N ALA A 144 -3.45 -12.71 -9.06
CA ALA A 144 -2.08 -13.17 -8.88
C ALA A 144 -1.16 -11.97 -8.66
N TYR A 145 -0.37 -12.01 -7.59
CA TYR A 145 0.77 -11.11 -7.45
C TYR A 145 1.97 -11.66 -8.24
N ARG A 146 2.56 -10.84 -9.11
CA ARG A 146 3.76 -11.16 -9.90
C ARG A 146 4.73 -9.99 -9.88
N GLU A 147 5.84 -10.15 -9.16
CA GLU A 147 6.90 -9.15 -9.15
C GLU A 147 7.56 -9.02 -10.53
N ILE A 148 7.76 -7.79 -11.00
CA ILE A 148 8.50 -7.49 -12.24
C ILE A 148 9.99 -7.34 -11.86
N GLY A 149 10.71 -8.46 -11.75
CA GLY A 149 12.14 -8.45 -11.43
C GLY A 149 12.59 -9.77 -10.81
N LEU A 150 13.77 -10.27 -11.21
CA LEU A 150 14.33 -11.58 -10.83
C LEU A 150 14.95 -11.58 -9.42
N VAL A 151 14.22 -11.17 -8.38
CA VAL A 151 14.70 -11.33 -7.00
C VAL A 151 13.95 -12.48 -6.33
N PRO A 152 14.64 -13.55 -5.90
CA PRO A 152 14.00 -14.61 -5.14
C PRO A 152 13.59 -14.09 -3.74
N GLY A 153 12.29 -13.91 -3.53
CA GLY A 153 11.72 -13.47 -2.28
C GLY A 153 10.31 -12.93 -2.51
N TYR A 154 9.29 -13.78 -2.37
CA TYR A 154 7.90 -13.41 -2.59
C TYR A 154 7.40 -12.48 -1.46
N GLU A 155 7.79 -11.22 -1.47
CA GLU A 155 7.18 -10.25 -0.57
C GLU A 155 5.90 -9.73 -1.21
N ALA A 156 4.76 -10.08 -0.59
CA ALA A 156 3.48 -9.52 -0.94
C ALA A 156 3.57 -7.98 -0.90
N PRO A 157 2.93 -7.28 -1.84
CA PRO A 157 3.07 -5.85 -1.93
C PRO A 157 2.51 -5.21 -0.67
N SER A 158 3.32 -4.34 -0.08
CA SER A 158 3.05 -3.76 1.22
C SER A 158 3.22 -2.25 1.19
N VAL A 159 2.52 -1.58 2.10
CA VAL A 159 2.65 -0.15 2.34
C VAL A 159 2.98 0.04 3.81
N ARG A 160 4.06 0.76 4.08
CA ARG A 160 4.43 1.18 5.43
C ARG A 160 3.58 2.38 5.83
N LEU A 161 2.97 2.31 6.99
CA LEU A 161 2.17 3.39 7.55
C LEU A 161 3.01 4.19 8.53
N TYR A 162 3.07 5.51 8.30
CA TYR A 162 3.69 6.43 9.25
C TYR A 162 2.62 7.07 10.15
N PRO A 163 2.96 7.36 11.41
CA PRO A 163 2.05 7.99 12.35
C PRO A 163 1.70 9.43 11.93
N GLU A 164 0.48 9.87 12.19
CA GLU A 164 0.04 11.25 11.95
C GLU A 164 -0.60 11.84 13.20
N ALA A 165 -0.05 12.97 13.68
CA ALA A 165 -0.63 13.76 14.76
C ALA A 165 -1.76 14.65 14.23
N VAL A 166 -2.88 14.70 14.95
CA VAL A 166 -4.11 15.38 14.50
C VAL A 166 -4.53 16.49 15.45
N ALA A 167 -4.38 16.29 16.75
CA ALA A 167 -4.84 17.25 17.75
C ALA A 167 -3.97 17.25 19.01
N LEU A 168 -3.98 18.38 19.72
CA LEU A 168 -3.37 18.53 21.05
C LEU A 168 -4.47 18.73 22.08
N SER A 169 -4.35 18.10 23.26
CA SER A 169 -5.30 18.32 24.36
C SER A 169 -5.18 19.70 25.00
N SER A 170 -4.02 20.35 24.84
CA SER A 170 -3.78 21.73 25.25
C SER A 170 -2.90 22.45 24.25
N THR A 171 -3.20 23.71 23.98
CA THR A 171 -2.36 24.64 23.21
C THR A 171 -1.64 25.65 24.10
N PHE A 172 -1.83 25.57 25.42
CA PHE A 172 -1.19 26.42 26.41
C PHE A 172 -0.38 25.56 27.39
N LEU A 173 0.89 25.92 27.55
CA LEU A 173 1.85 25.19 28.38
C LEU A 173 2.54 26.15 29.35
N ASP A 174 2.91 25.67 30.53
CA ASP A 174 3.69 26.46 31.48
C ASP A 174 5.12 26.67 30.94
N ARG A 175 5.59 27.91 30.97
CA ARG A 175 6.94 28.30 30.57
C ARG A 175 8.03 27.63 31.43
N LEU A 176 7.69 27.26 32.67
CA LEU A 176 8.59 26.52 33.56
C LEU A 176 8.71 25.04 33.18
N GLY A 177 7.96 24.59 32.18
CA GLY A 177 7.92 23.20 31.74
C GLY A 177 7.10 22.33 32.67
N GLY A 178 7.17 21.02 32.46
CA GLY A 178 6.51 20.03 33.32
C GLY A 178 5.02 19.85 33.06
N SER A 179 4.37 20.73 32.28
CA SER A 179 3.00 20.53 31.85
C SER A 179 2.91 19.30 30.95
N THR A 180 2.03 18.36 31.30
CA THR A 180 1.75 17.21 30.44
C THR A 180 0.58 17.53 29.52
N PHE A 181 0.66 17.06 28.29
CA PHE A 181 -0.42 17.16 27.32
C PHE A 181 -0.44 15.92 26.42
N THR A 182 -1.60 15.65 25.85
CA THR A 182 -1.83 14.50 24.99
C THR A 182 -1.87 14.97 23.55
N VAL A 183 -1.14 14.28 22.70
CA VAL A 183 -1.29 14.37 21.24
C VAL A 183 -2.20 13.22 20.83
N THR A 184 -3.29 13.54 20.13
CA THR A 184 -4.17 12.55 19.51
C THR A 184 -3.82 12.42 18.02
N GLY A 185 -3.82 11.20 17.50
CA GLY A 185 -3.40 10.90 16.14
C GLY A 185 -3.74 9.47 15.72
N TYR A 186 -3.00 8.97 14.73
CA TYR A 186 -3.12 7.63 14.16
C TYR A 186 -1.74 6.98 14.04
N GLY A 187 -1.67 5.66 14.15
CA GLY A 187 -0.48 4.88 13.84
C GLY A 187 0.63 4.96 14.88
N PHE A 188 0.35 5.41 16.11
CA PHE A 188 1.36 5.36 17.16
C PHE A 188 1.61 3.90 17.59
N SER A 189 2.87 3.55 17.84
CA SER A 189 3.28 2.24 18.35
C SER A 189 3.60 2.36 19.83
N THR A 190 3.02 1.49 20.65
CA THR A 190 3.39 1.37 22.08
C THR A 190 4.64 0.52 22.29
N GLU A 191 5.18 -0.08 21.23
CA GLU A 191 6.32 -1.00 21.28
C GLU A 191 7.39 -0.62 20.25
N GLY A 192 8.66 -0.62 20.67
CA GLY A 192 9.82 -0.51 19.76
C GLY A 192 10.04 0.83 19.05
N VAL A 193 9.14 1.80 19.20
CA VAL A 193 9.26 3.14 18.57
C VAL A 193 9.38 4.22 19.64
N GLU A 194 10.38 5.09 19.49
CA GLU A 194 10.54 6.28 20.31
C GLU A 194 9.96 7.51 19.60
N TYR A 195 9.14 8.27 20.33
CA TYR A 195 8.56 9.52 19.86
C TYR A 195 9.23 10.69 20.55
N PHE A 196 9.38 11.80 19.83
CA PHE A 196 9.96 13.03 20.36
C PHE A 196 9.12 14.22 19.95
N GLY A 197 8.76 15.08 20.90
CA GLY A 197 8.23 16.39 20.59
C GLY A 197 9.38 17.38 20.47
N VAL A 198 9.50 18.00 19.30
CA VAL A 198 10.42 19.11 19.07
C VAL A 198 9.63 20.39 19.23
N PHE A 199 9.98 21.12 20.28
CA PHE A 199 9.46 22.44 20.55
C PHE A 199 10.44 23.43 19.94
N ALA A 200 9.93 24.43 19.22
CA ALA A 200 10.76 25.48 18.62
C ALA A 200 10.10 26.86 18.78
N SER A 201 10.91 27.86 19.09
CA SER A 201 10.50 29.25 19.22
C SER A 201 11.47 30.11 18.43
N GLU A 202 10.93 31.04 17.64
CA GLU A 202 11.70 32.10 17.01
C GLU A 202 11.34 33.42 17.69
N SER A 203 12.29 33.99 18.40
CA SER A 203 12.14 35.26 19.12
C SER A 203 13.14 36.29 18.58
N PRO A 204 12.94 37.60 18.82
CA PRO A 204 13.94 38.62 18.52
C PRO A 204 15.31 38.37 19.18
N LEU A 205 15.33 37.61 20.29
CA LEU A 205 16.53 37.24 21.03
C LEU A 205 17.24 36.00 20.44
N GLY A 206 16.64 35.35 19.44
CA GLY A 206 17.18 34.17 18.78
C GLY A 206 16.20 33.00 18.69
N LYS A 207 16.67 31.92 18.08
CA LYS A 207 15.95 30.66 17.92
C LYS A 207 16.29 29.72 19.08
N SER A 208 15.26 29.25 19.78
CA SER A 208 15.39 28.24 20.83
C SER A 208 14.67 26.97 20.40
N THR A 209 15.29 25.83 20.67
CA THR A 209 14.75 24.51 20.35
C THR A 209 14.95 23.59 21.54
N SER A 210 13.94 22.78 21.87
CA SER A 210 14.04 21.79 22.94
C SER A 210 13.28 20.53 22.56
N THR A 211 13.84 19.38 22.91
CA THR A 211 13.27 18.08 22.55
C THR A 211 12.90 17.32 23.81
N LYS A 212 11.69 16.75 23.83
CA LYS A 212 11.22 15.88 24.92
C LYS A 212 10.73 14.56 24.38
N LYS A 213 11.15 13.49 25.04
CA LYS A 213 10.65 12.14 24.75
C LYS A 213 9.15 12.11 25.04
N ALA A 214 8.39 11.59 24.09
CA ALA A 214 6.98 11.30 24.24
C ALA A 214 6.79 9.81 24.55
N VAL A 215 5.67 9.49 25.19
CA VAL A 215 5.31 8.11 25.52
C VAL A 215 3.99 7.79 24.84
N ALA A 216 4.01 6.82 23.92
CA ALA A 216 2.78 6.29 23.37
C ALA A 216 2.03 5.49 24.43
N ILE A 217 0.80 5.91 24.73
CA ILE A 217 -0.08 5.25 25.70
C ILE A 217 -1.15 4.39 25.02
N SER A 218 -1.43 4.68 23.76
CA SER A 218 -2.26 3.88 22.87
C SER A 218 -1.88 4.21 21.43
N CYS A 219 -2.45 3.49 20.48
CA CYS A 219 -2.12 3.74 19.08
C CYS A 219 -2.64 5.06 18.52
N ASN A 220 -3.55 5.71 19.26
CA ASN A 220 -4.12 6.99 18.87
C ASN A 220 -3.68 8.12 19.80
N GLN A 221 -2.83 7.86 20.81
CA GLN A 221 -2.39 8.86 21.77
C GLN A 221 -0.95 8.69 22.23
N ILE A 222 -0.21 9.80 22.20
CA ILE A 222 1.08 9.95 22.89
C ILE A 222 1.00 11.06 23.93
N ILE A 223 1.71 10.90 25.04
CA ILE A 223 1.86 11.91 26.09
C ILE A 223 3.21 12.59 25.95
N LEU A 224 3.20 13.92 26.04
CA LEU A 224 4.39 14.77 26.08
C LEU A 224 4.41 15.63 27.33
N THR A 225 5.62 15.95 27.78
CA THR A 225 5.85 16.91 28.85
C THR A 225 6.57 18.12 28.27
N SER A 226 6.05 19.33 28.53
CA SER A 226 6.68 20.56 28.07
C SER A 226 8.08 20.73 28.69
N PRO A 227 9.08 21.18 27.92
CA PRO A 227 10.36 21.60 28.48
C PRO A 227 10.21 22.96 29.18
N ALA A 228 11.11 23.22 30.13
CA ALA A 228 11.31 24.57 30.63
C ALA A 228 11.86 25.43 29.48
N TRP A 229 11.17 26.51 29.15
CA TRP A 229 11.53 27.39 28.03
C TRP A 229 12.42 28.54 28.46
N ASP A 230 12.19 29.03 29.67
CA ASP A 230 12.83 30.24 30.15
C ASP A 230 12.85 30.29 31.68
N ASN A 231 14.03 30.03 32.25
CA ASN A 231 14.27 30.15 33.69
C ASN A 231 14.88 31.52 34.07
N VAL A 232 15.13 32.40 33.10
CA VAL A 232 15.94 33.61 33.28
C VAL A 232 15.07 34.87 33.21
N THR A 233 14.03 34.89 32.36
CA THR A 233 13.12 36.04 32.25
C THR A 233 12.15 36.10 33.42
N SER A 234 12.17 37.23 34.11
CA SER A 234 11.27 37.49 35.24
C SER A 234 9.79 37.31 34.83
N ALA A 235 8.94 36.91 35.78
CA ALA A 235 7.52 36.71 35.52
C ALA A 235 6.80 37.94 34.97
N PHE A 236 7.32 39.14 35.27
CA PHE A 236 6.73 40.41 34.86
C PHE A 236 7.17 40.89 33.46
N ALA A 237 8.20 40.26 32.88
CA ALA A 237 8.71 40.60 31.56
C ALA A 237 8.34 39.58 30.47
N PHE A 238 7.60 38.52 30.84
CA PHE A 238 7.26 37.45 29.91
C PHE A 238 6.03 37.81 29.07
N ILE A 239 6.16 37.62 27.77
CA ILE A 239 5.07 37.73 26.81
C ILE A 239 4.83 36.32 26.25
N SER A 240 3.57 35.93 26.09
CA SER A 240 3.20 34.66 25.47
C SER A 240 3.94 34.49 24.13
N THR A 241 4.72 33.42 24.02
CA THR A 241 5.49 33.12 22.81
C THR A 241 4.87 31.92 22.12
N ALA A 242 4.62 32.03 20.82
CA ALA A 242 4.17 30.91 20.02
C ALA A 242 5.31 29.88 19.92
N VAL A 243 5.02 28.63 20.26
CA VAL A 243 5.94 27.52 20.13
C VAL A 243 5.39 26.59 19.07
N ASN A 244 6.19 26.29 18.05
CA ASN A 244 5.87 25.29 17.06
C ASN A 244 6.22 23.92 17.62
N LEU A 245 5.27 22.98 17.54
CA LEU A 245 5.47 21.58 17.91
C LEU A 245 5.51 20.73 16.63
N THR A 246 6.62 20.03 16.45
CA THR A 246 6.75 18.96 15.45
C THR A 246 6.93 17.65 16.19
N ILE A 247 6.30 16.59 15.69
CA ILE A 247 6.32 15.24 16.26
C ILE A 247 6.90 14.29 15.21
#